data_AF-A0A7C5ACE9-F1
#
_entry.id   AF-A0A7C5ACE9-F1
#
_cell.length_a   1.000
_cell.length_b   1.000
_cell.length_c   1.000
_cell.angle_alpha   90.00
_cell.angle_beta   90.00
_cell.angle_gamma   90.00
#
_symmetry.space_group_name_H-M   'P 1'
#
loop_
_entity.id
_entity.type
_entity.pdbx_description
1 polymer ?
#
loop_
_entity_poly.entity_id
_entity_poly.type
_entity_poly.pdbx_seq_one_letter_code
_entity_poly.pdbx_strand_id
1 'polypeptide(L)'
;MKIIHLVCKMCGAPMEVSLRQAGRAMELACEFCGSKALVRDEGEERTAAGEAAAATTEDPTKSAFKNPELALLDSKWRRERRLFERVDERGRRHAPSPEATAMLLFFALIAAIGGLSGALASGLGPLSIFFLFLAAGFAVAGLSNGNRARAYASARKRYRRKRAELIEALKESAKRD
;
A
#
# COMPACT_ATOMS: atom_id res chain seq x y z
N MET A 1 -9.45 -0.28 1.70
CA MET A 1 -9.16 -0.98 0.42
C MET A 1 -8.42 -2.27 0.71
N LYS A 2 -8.84 -3.41 0.15
CA LYS A 2 -8.14 -4.71 0.30
C LYS A 2 -6.97 -4.73 -0.70
N ILE A 3 -5.77 -5.04 -0.23
CA ILE A 3 -4.56 -5.10 -1.06
C ILE A 3 -4.19 -6.57 -1.24
N ILE A 4 -3.96 -6.98 -2.48
CA ILE A 4 -3.39 -8.27 -2.83
C ILE A 4 -1.90 -8.06 -3.04
N HIS A 5 -1.09 -8.89 -2.39
CA HIS A 5 0.36 -8.91 -2.62
C HIS A 5 0.67 -9.95 -3.69
N LEU A 6 1.16 -9.47 -4.84
CA LEU A 6 1.63 -10.32 -5.92
C LEU A 6 3.15 -10.22 -6.00
N VAL A 7 3.79 -11.22 -6.59
CA VAL A 7 5.21 -11.18 -6.91
C VAL A 7 5.32 -11.19 -8.43
N CYS A 8 6.06 -10.23 -8.99
CA CYS A 8 6.33 -10.22 -10.43
C CYS A 8 7.13 -11.47 -10.80
N LYS A 9 6.63 -12.25 -11.77
CA LYS A 9 7.31 -13.46 -12.26
C LYS A 9 8.63 -13.16 -12.98
N MET A 10 8.79 -11.95 -13.53
CA MET A 10 9.98 -11.56 -14.27
C MET A 10 11.11 -11.07 -13.35
N CYS A 11 10.83 -10.11 -12.46
CA CYS A 11 11.86 -9.47 -11.64
C CYS A 11 11.75 -9.72 -10.14
N GLY A 12 10.79 -10.53 -9.68
CA GLY A 12 10.58 -10.84 -8.27
C GLY A 12 10.05 -9.70 -7.41
N ALA A 13 9.75 -8.55 -8.02
CA ALA A 13 9.30 -7.39 -7.26
C ALA A 13 7.95 -7.66 -6.58
N PRO A 14 7.78 -7.28 -5.30
CA PRO A 14 6.48 -7.28 -4.66
C PRO A 14 5.60 -6.18 -5.29
N MET A 15 4.44 -6.56 -5.80
CA MET A 15 3.43 -5.68 -6.36
C MET A 15 2.21 -5.63 -5.42
N GLU A 16 1.63 -4.44 -5.27
CA GLU A 16 0.44 -4.22 -4.44
C GLU A 16 -0.71 -3.79 -5.33
N VAL A 17 -1.79 -4.58 -5.35
CA VAL A 17 -2.96 -4.33 -6.18
C VAL A 17 -4.18 -4.13 -5.30
N SER A 18 -4.96 -3.08 -5.55
CA SER A 18 -6.20 -2.82 -4.81
C SER A 18 -7.36 -3.62 -5.40
N LEU A 19 -8.19 -4.26 -4.57
CA LEU A 19 -9.31 -5.09 -5.05
C LEU A 19 -10.46 -4.34 -5.69
N ARG A 20 -10.52 -3.01 -5.55
CA ARG A 20 -11.47 -2.20 -6.35
C ARG A 20 -11.17 -2.30 -7.85
N GLN A 21 -9.94 -2.66 -8.19
CA GLN A 21 -9.44 -2.83 -9.55
C GLN A 21 -9.37 -4.30 -10.00
N ALA A 22 -9.42 -5.27 -9.07
CA ALA A 22 -9.25 -6.69 -9.35
C ALA A 22 -10.53 -7.43 -9.83
N GLY A 23 -11.69 -6.76 -9.85
CA GLY A 23 -12.96 -7.35 -10.30
C GLY A 23 -13.11 -7.48 -11.83
N ARG A 24 -12.13 -7.03 -12.62
CA ARG A 24 -12.06 -7.18 -14.07
C ARG A 24 -10.64 -7.65 -14.43
N ALA A 25 -10.50 -8.45 -15.49
CA ALA A 25 -9.19 -8.83 -16.01
C ALA A 25 -8.36 -7.55 -16.26
N MET A 26 -7.36 -7.31 -15.41
CA MET A 26 -6.61 -6.06 -15.44
C MET A 26 -5.16 -6.35 -15.80
N GLU A 27 -4.69 -5.60 -16.79
CA GLU A 27 -3.28 -5.56 -17.15
C GLU A 27 -2.55 -4.66 -16.15
N LEU A 28 -1.70 -5.26 -15.32
CA LEU A 28 -0.87 -4.58 -14.32
C LEU A 28 0.57 -4.53 -14.81
N ALA A 29 1.10 -3.33 -15.00
CA ALA A 29 2.52 -3.15 -15.27
C ALA A 29 3.32 -3.17 -13.96
N CYS A 30 4.38 -3.97 -13.92
CA CYS A 30 5.35 -3.93 -12.85
C CYS A 30 6.09 -2.59 -12.88
N GLU A 31 5.99 -1.80 -11.82
CA GLU A 31 6.68 -0.50 -11.71
C GLU A 31 8.23 -0.61 -11.76
N PHE A 32 8.79 -1.82 -11.66
CA PHE A 32 10.24 -2.03 -11.61
C PHE A 32 10.84 -2.52 -12.93
N CYS A 33 10.20 -3.51 -13.58
CA CYS A 33 10.72 -4.07 -14.84
C CYS A 33 9.82 -3.74 -16.04
N GLY A 34 8.69 -3.07 -15.84
CA GLY A 34 7.74 -2.76 -16.91
C GLY A 34 6.93 -3.96 -17.40
N SER A 35 7.20 -5.19 -16.92
CA SER A 35 6.47 -6.39 -17.34
C SER A 35 4.98 -6.24 -17.04
N LYS A 36 4.14 -6.56 -18.02
CA LYS A 36 2.69 -6.56 -17.84
C LYS A 36 2.20 -7.92 -17.37
N ALA A 37 1.29 -7.94 -16.41
CA ALA A 37 0.68 -9.15 -15.87
C ALA A 37 -0.84 -9.01 -15.89
N LEU A 38 -1.53 -9.97 -16.49
CA LEU A 38 -2.98 -10.07 -16.41
C LEU A 38 -3.34 -10.77 -15.10
N VAL A 39 -4.09 -10.09 -14.24
CA VAL A 39 -4.63 -10.69 -13.01
C VAL A 39 -6.07 -11.09 -13.29
N ARG A 40 -6.33 -12.40 -13.31
CA ARG A 40 -7.67 -12.99 -13.45
C ARG A 40 -8.10 -13.55 -12.10
N ASP A 41 -9.31 -13.19 -11.68
CA ASP A 41 -9.90 -13.60 -10.41
C ASP A 41 -10.49 -15.02 -10.56
N GLU A 42 -9.66 -16.05 -10.39
CA GLU A 42 -10.14 -17.44 -10.26
C GLU A 42 -10.23 -17.78 -8.76
N GLY A 43 -11.31 -18.42 -8.33
CA GLY A 43 -11.65 -18.64 -6.91
C GLY A 43 -10.56 -19.37 -6.12
N GLU A 44 -10.44 -19.00 -4.84
CA GLU A 44 -9.59 -19.53 -3.75
C GLU A 44 -8.08 -19.78 -3.95
N GLU A 45 -7.57 -19.94 -5.17
CA GLU A 45 -6.15 -19.94 -5.49
C GLU A 45 -5.86 -18.95 -6.64
N ARG A 46 -5.66 -17.68 -6.27
CA ARG A 46 -5.38 -16.61 -7.23
C ARG A 46 -3.90 -16.54 -7.55
N THR A 47 -3.49 -17.26 -8.59
CA THR A 47 -2.15 -17.17 -9.16
C THR A 47 -2.08 -16.05 -10.21
N ALA A 48 -1.01 -15.25 -10.20
CA ALA A 48 -0.76 -14.31 -11.29
C ALA A 48 -0.31 -15.10 -12.54
N ALA A 49 -1.24 -15.48 -13.40
CA ALA A 49 -0.94 -16.06 -14.70
C ALA A 49 -0.52 -14.95 -15.67
N GLY A 50 0.79 -14.69 -15.76
CA GLY A 50 1.34 -13.86 -16.83
C GLY A 50 1.44 -14.67 -18.11
N GLU A 51 0.72 -14.25 -19.16
CA GLU A 51 1.08 -14.61 -20.53
C GLU A 51 2.37 -13.88 -20.88
N ALA A 52 3.41 -14.67 -21.18
CA ALA A 52 4.66 -14.16 -21.70
C ALA A 52 4.40 -13.66 -23.12
N ALA A 53 4.27 -12.35 -23.30
CA ALA A 53 4.49 -11.75 -24.61
C ALA A 53 5.95 -12.03 -24.98
N ALA A 54 6.13 -12.97 -25.89
CA ALA A 54 7.41 -13.36 -26.45
C ALA A 54 8.06 -12.13 -27.11
N ALA A 55 9.07 -11.57 -26.45
CA ALA A 55 10.08 -10.75 -27.08
C ALA A 55 11.44 -11.26 -26.58
N THR A 56 12.08 -11.97 -27.50
CA THR A 56 13.36 -12.64 -27.41
C THR A 56 14.47 -11.62 -27.21
N THR A 57 14.89 -11.43 -25.97
CA THR A 57 16.23 -10.94 -25.60
C THR A 57 16.54 -11.54 -24.24
N GLU A 58 17.74 -12.11 -24.08
CA GLU A 58 18.23 -12.58 -22.79
C GLU A 58 18.18 -11.43 -21.78
N ASP A 59 17.13 -11.43 -20.96
CA ASP A 59 16.78 -10.30 -20.12
C ASP A 59 17.66 -10.32 -18.85
N PRO A 60 18.56 -9.35 -18.64
CA PRO A 60 19.43 -9.27 -17.46
C PRO A 60 18.63 -9.18 -16.15
N THR A 61 17.32 -8.98 -16.20
CA THR A 61 16.46 -9.02 -15.00
C THR A 61 16.17 -10.43 -14.48
N LYS A 62 16.35 -11.49 -15.28
CA LYS A 62 16.22 -12.88 -14.79
C LYS A 62 17.33 -13.27 -13.81
N SER A 63 18.54 -12.70 -13.94
CA SER A 63 19.64 -12.93 -13.00
C SER A 63 19.51 -12.09 -11.72
N ALA A 64 18.85 -10.94 -11.78
CA ALA A 64 18.58 -10.08 -10.62
C ALA A 64 17.80 -10.81 -9.51
N PHE A 65 16.97 -11.81 -9.87
CA PHE A 65 16.26 -12.66 -8.91
C PHE A 65 17.20 -13.47 -8.00
N LYS A 66 18.42 -13.75 -8.46
CA LYS A 66 19.43 -14.52 -7.70
C LYS A 66 20.36 -13.62 -6.87
N ASN A 67 20.22 -12.30 -6.94
CA ASN A 67 21.08 -11.42 -6.16
C ASN A 67 20.66 -11.44 -4.67
N PRO A 68 21.57 -11.83 -3.75
CA PRO A 68 21.26 -11.94 -2.32
C PRO A 68 20.94 -10.60 -1.67
N GLU A 69 21.48 -9.49 -2.17
CA GLU A 69 21.23 -8.13 -1.65
C GLU A 69 19.81 -7.67 -1.97
N LEU A 70 19.33 -7.94 -3.19
CA LEU A 70 17.93 -7.68 -3.57
C LEU A 70 16.96 -8.51 -2.73
N ALA A 71 17.26 -9.80 -2.54
CA ALA A 71 16.45 -10.68 -1.70
C ALA A 71 16.42 -10.21 -0.24
N LEU A 72 17.55 -9.74 0.29
CA LEU A 72 17.66 -9.20 1.63
C LEU A 72 16.87 -7.89 1.76
N LEU A 73 16.97 -6.99 0.78
CA LEU A 73 16.20 -5.75 0.73
C LEU A 73 14.69 -6.03 0.72
N ASP A 74 14.25 -6.96 -0.11
CA ASP A 74 12.83 -7.35 -0.21
C ASP A 74 12.35 -8.04 1.08
N SER A 75 13.20 -8.85 1.72
CA SER A 75 12.90 -9.43 3.04
C SER A 75 12.73 -8.37 4.13
N LYS A 76 13.61 -7.35 4.12
CA LYS A 76 13.60 -6.26 5.08
C LYS A 76 12.35 -5.40 4.88
N TRP A 77 12.02 -5.08 3.64
CA TRP A 77 10.79 -4.36 3.30
C TRP A 77 9.54 -5.12 3.75
N ARG A 78 9.47 -6.44 3.51
CA ARG A 78 8.36 -7.27 3.99
C ARG A 78 8.21 -7.26 5.51
N ARG A 79 9.30 -7.18 6.27
CA ARG A 79 9.24 -7.02 7.74
C ARG A 79 8.81 -5.61 8.14
N GLU A 80 9.43 -4.59 7.56
CA GLU A 80 9.18 -3.18 7.89
C GLU A 80 7.73 -2.78 7.57
N ARG A 81 7.18 -3.20 6.42
CA ARG A 81 5.79 -2.89 6.04
C ARG A 81 4.76 -3.46 7.02
N ARG A 82 5.03 -4.64 7.60
CA ARG A 82 4.11 -5.30 8.55
C ARG A 82 3.91 -4.51 9.84
N LEU A 83 4.85 -3.61 10.17
CA LEU A 83 4.73 -2.71 11.32
C LEU A 83 3.71 -1.59 11.09
N PHE A 84 3.37 -1.30 9.83
CA PHE A 84 2.43 -0.24 9.46
C PHE A 84 1.05 -0.75 9.04
N GLU A 85 0.96 -2.00 8.59
CA GLU A 85 -0.29 -2.64 8.18
C GLU A 85 -1.19 -2.90 9.40
N ARG A 86 -2.49 -2.62 9.23
CA ARG A 86 -3.51 -3.05 10.20
C ARG A 86 -4.13 -4.37 9.75
N VAL A 87 -4.36 -5.25 10.72
CA VAL A 87 -5.08 -6.50 10.52
C VAL A 87 -6.54 -6.27 10.89
N ASP A 88 -7.46 -6.61 10.01
CA ASP A 88 -8.89 -6.57 10.31
C ASP A 88 -9.35 -7.83 11.08
N GLU A 89 -10.59 -7.83 11.55
CA GLU A 89 -11.20 -8.96 12.30
C GLU A 89 -11.23 -10.27 11.50
N ARG A 90 -11.06 -10.21 10.18
CA ARG A 90 -11.01 -11.36 9.27
C ARG A 90 -9.57 -11.76 8.93
N GLY A 91 -8.58 -11.25 9.65
CA GLY A 91 -7.15 -11.55 9.45
C GLY A 91 -6.53 -10.86 8.22
N ARG A 92 -7.23 -9.96 7.55
CA ARG A 92 -6.79 -9.31 6.31
C ARG A 92 -5.95 -8.08 6.61
N ARG A 93 -4.86 -7.92 5.86
CA ARG A 93 -3.91 -6.81 6.03
C ARG A 93 -4.29 -5.62 5.15
N HIS A 94 -4.27 -4.43 5.74
CA HIS A 94 -4.57 -3.17 5.07
C HIS A 94 -3.41 -2.19 5.26
N ALA A 95 -2.89 -1.67 4.15
CA ALA A 95 -1.94 -0.57 4.20
C ALA A 95 -2.67 0.72 4.68
N PRO A 96 -1.99 1.57 5.45
CA PRO A 96 -2.56 2.84 5.88
C PRO A 96 -2.74 3.77 4.69
N SER A 97 -4.00 4.08 4.34
CA SER A 97 -4.32 5.05 3.28
C SER A 97 -4.48 6.46 3.88
N PRO A 98 -3.66 7.44 3.46
CA PRO A 98 -3.79 8.81 3.94
C PRO A 98 -5.15 9.42 3.55
N GLU A 99 -5.68 9.06 2.38
CA GLU A 99 -6.97 9.55 1.87
C GLU A 99 -8.16 9.14 2.77
N ALA A 100 -8.25 7.87 3.17
CA ALA A 100 -9.33 7.43 4.06
C ALA A 100 -9.24 8.10 5.44
N THR A 101 -8.03 8.42 5.91
CA THR A 101 -7.83 9.12 7.19
C THR A 101 -8.30 10.58 7.09
N ALA A 102 -7.99 11.25 5.97
CA ALA A 102 -8.45 12.61 5.70
C ALA A 102 -9.97 12.69 5.60
N MET A 103 -10.61 11.72 4.93
CA MET A 103 -12.06 11.67 4.79
C MET A 103 -12.77 11.46 6.14
N LEU A 104 -12.26 10.55 6.98
CA LEU A 104 -12.78 10.32 8.33
C LEU A 104 -12.67 11.58 9.20
N LEU A 105 -11.53 12.26 9.16
CA LEU A 105 -11.33 13.52 9.89
C LEU A 105 -12.27 14.63 9.40
N PHE A 106 -12.50 14.71 8.09
CA PHE A 106 -13.41 15.68 7.50
C PHE A 106 -14.86 15.47 7.96
N PHE A 107 -15.37 14.23 7.91
CA PHE A 107 -16.71 13.92 8.41
C PHE A 107 -16.84 14.11 9.92
N ALA A 108 -15.82 13.73 10.68
CA ALA A 108 -15.79 13.97 12.12
C ALA A 108 -15.84 15.47 12.46
N LEU A 109 -15.14 16.30 11.68
CA LEU A 109 -15.16 17.76 11.85
C LEU A 109 -16.55 18.34 11.56
N ILE A 110 -17.20 17.92 10.46
CA ILE A 110 -18.56 18.36 10.13
C ILE A 110 -19.55 17.93 11.22
N ALA A 111 -19.48 16.68 11.68
CA ALA A 111 -20.35 16.18 12.74
C ALA A 111 -20.11 16.91 14.07
N ALA A 112 -18.86 17.24 14.39
CA ALA A 112 -18.53 18.01 15.59
C ALA A 112 -19.08 19.45 15.52
N ILE A 113 -18.89 20.13 14.39
CA ILE A 113 -19.38 21.51 14.20
C ILE A 113 -20.92 21.52 14.20
N GLY A 114 -21.57 20.64 13.44
CA GLY A 114 -23.02 20.55 13.37
C GLY A 114 -23.68 20.10 14.68
N GLY A 115 -23.04 19.15 15.39
CA GLY A 115 -23.51 18.69 16.69
C GLY A 115 -23.36 19.77 17.78
N LEU A 116 -22.25 20.51 17.78
CA LEU A 116 -22.01 21.58 18.74
C LEU A 116 -22.93 22.78 18.51
N SER A 117 -23.11 23.22 17.26
CA SER A 117 -24.02 24.32 16.93
C SER A 117 -25.50 23.96 17.18
N GLY A 118 -25.90 22.73 16.87
CA GLY A 118 -27.22 22.20 17.21
C GLY A 118 -27.46 22.12 18.72
N ALA A 119 -26.51 21.58 19.49
CA ALA A 119 -26.62 21.47 20.95
C ALA A 119 -26.71 22.84 21.65
N LEU A 120 -25.92 23.81 21.19
CA LEU A 120 -25.95 25.19 21.69
C LEU A 120 -27.28 25.89 21.37
N ALA A 121 -27.82 25.69 20.17
CA ALA A 121 -29.12 26.25 19.76
C ALA A 121 -30.30 25.63 20.52
N SER A 122 -30.16 24.38 20.99
CA SER A 122 -31.23 23.61 21.64
C SER A 122 -31.20 23.67 23.17
N GLY A 123 -30.21 24.33 23.78
CA GLY A 123 -30.04 24.38 25.24
C GLY A 123 -29.66 23.04 25.89
N LEU A 124 -29.26 22.03 25.11
CA LEU A 124 -28.90 20.69 25.58
C LEU A 124 -27.42 20.63 26.00
N GLY A 125 -27.09 21.29 27.12
CA GLY A 125 -25.72 21.38 27.67
C GLY A 125 -24.97 20.05 27.86
N PRO A 126 -25.61 18.92 28.23
CA PRO A 126 -24.91 17.64 28.35
C PRO A 126 -24.47 17.06 26.99
N LEU A 127 -25.22 17.32 25.92
CA LEU A 127 -24.92 16.82 24.57
C LEU A 127 -23.71 17.56 23.97
N SER A 128 -23.52 18.84 24.25
CA SER A 128 -22.34 19.57 23.77
C SER A 128 -21.03 19.01 24.33
N ILE A 129 -21.03 18.52 25.58
CA ILE A 129 -19.85 17.90 26.20
C ILE A 129 -19.53 16.57 25.49
N PHE A 130 -20.56 15.76 25.18
CA PHE A 130 -20.40 14.52 24.43
C PHE A 130 -19.75 14.75 23.05
N PHE A 131 -20.22 15.74 22.29
CA PHE A 131 -19.63 16.06 20.97
C PHE A 131 -18.18 16.58 21.09
N LEU A 132 -17.84 17.28 22.16
CA LEU A 132 -16.47 17.72 22.44
C LEU A 132 -15.52 16.55 22.68
N PHE A 133 -15.91 15.59 23.51
CA PHE A 133 -15.13 14.36 23.74
C PHE A 133 -15.01 13.51 22.47
N LEU A 134 -16.10 13.40 21.71
CA LEU A 134 -16.10 12.71 20.42
C LEU A 134 -15.08 13.36 19.46
N ALA A 135 -15.11 14.68 19.31
CA ALA A 135 -14.19 15.44 18.47
C ALA A 135 -12.73 15.25 18.92
N ALA A 136 -12.46 15.32 20.23
CA ALA A 136 -11.13 15.08 20.78
C ALA A 136 -10.63 13.65 20.48
N GLY A 137 -11.48 12.65 20.63
CA GLY A 137 -11.15 11.25 20.30
C GLY A 137 -10.80 11.06 18.83
N PHE A 138 -11.58 11.65 17.92
CA PHE A 138 -11.30 11.61 16.47
C PHE A 138 -10.02 12.36 16.11
N ALA A 139 -9.73 13.49 16.75
CA ALA A 139 -8.50 14.24 16.52
C ALA A 139 -7.25 13.41 16.88
N VAL A 140 -7.24 12.77 18.05
CA VAL A 140 -6.12 11.92 18.50
C VAL A 140 -5.96 10.70 17.59
N ALA A 141 -7.06 10.02 17.26
CA ALA A 141 -7.05 8.86 16.37
C ALA A 141 -6.58 9.23 14.95
N GLY A 142 -6.97 10.40 14.45
CA GLY A 142 -6.56 10.92 13.16
C GLY A 142 -5.07 11.25 13.09
N LEU A 143 -4.53 11.90 14.13
CA LEU A 143 -3.11 12.27 14.20
C LEU A 143 -2.19 11.03 14.19
N SER A 144 -2.53 10.03 15.01
CA SER A 144 -1.83 8.75 15.09
C SER A 144 -1.81 8.01 13.73
N ASN A 145 -2.98 7.93 13.07
CA ASN A 145 -3.09 7.28 11.77
C ASN A 145 -2.39 8.05 10.66
N GLY A 146 -2.43 9.38 10.69
CA GLY A 146 -1.72 10.24 9.75
C GLY A 146 -0.20 10.05 9.83
N ASN A 147 0.36 10.01 11.03
CA ASN A 147 1.80 9.77 11.24
C ASN A 147 2.22 8.39 10.73
N ARG A 148 1.43 7.35 10.99
CA ARG A 148 1.68 6.00 10.45
C ARG A 148 1.63 5.95 8.93
N ALA A 149 0.66 6.60 8.29
CA ALA A 149 0.55 6.67 6.84
C ALA A 149 1.76 7.38 6.20
N ARG A 150 2.19 8.51 6.79
CA ARG A 150 3.39 9.24 6.34
C ARG A 150 4.66 8.40 6.51
N ALA A 151 4.81 7.73 7.64
CA ALA A 151 5.95 6.84 7.91
C ALA A 151 6.01 5.69 6.90
N TYR A 152 4.87 5.05 6.63
CA TYR A 152 4.76 4.01 5.61
C TYR A 152 5.11 4.52 4.20
N ALA A 153 4.57 5.67 3.79
CA ALA A 153 4.87 6.27 2.49
C ALA A 153 6.37 6.61 2.33
N SER A 154 6.98 7.17 3.39
CA SER A 154 8.41 7.45 3.43
C SER A 154 9.24 6.17 3.34
N ALA A 155 8.89 5.12 4.09
CA ALA A 155 9.56 3.82 4.04
C ALA A 155 9.45 3.17 2.66
N ARG A 156 8.26 3.20 2.04
CA ARG A 156 8.03 2.72 0.68
C ARG A 156 8.88 3.45 -0.35
N LYS A 157 8.98 4.78 -0.23
CA LYS A 157 9.83 5.61 -1.11
C LYS A 157 11.31 5.23 -0.98
N ARG A 158 11.81 5.05 0.25
CA ARG A 158 13.20 4.60 0.50
C ARG A 158 13.46 3.23 -0.10
N TYR A 159 12.55 2.28 0.10
CA TYR A 159 12.66 0.93 -0.46
C TYR A 159 12.72 0.97 -2.00
N ARG A 160 11.78 1.66 -2.64
CA ARG A 160 11.74 1.80 -4.11
C ARG A 160 13.04 2.37 -4.67
N ARG A 161 13.57 3.43 -4.04
CA ARG A 161 14.82 4.06 -4.44
C ARG A 161 16.00 3.08 -4.34
N LYS A 162 16.18 2.43 -3.19
CA LYS A 162 17.26 1.43 -3.00
C LYS A 162 17.17 0.26 -3.96
N ARG A 163 15.96 -0.21 -4.26
CA ARG A 163 15.75 -1.30 -5.20
C ARG A 163 16.13 -0.89 -6.62
N ALA A 164 15.78 0.33 -7.03
CA ALA A 164 16.19 0.87 -8.32
C ALA A 164 17.71 1.04 -8.43
N GLU A 165 18.36 1.57 -7.38
CA GLU A 165 19.82 1.70 -7.29
C GLU A 165 20.53 0.34 -7.45
N LEU A 166 20.07 -0.71 -6.76
CA LEU A 166 20.64 -2.06 -6.88
C LEU A 166 20.43 -2.66 -8.28
N ILE A 167 19.28 -2.43 -8.89
CA ILE A 167 19.00 -2.94 -10.25
C ILE A 167 19.92 -2.26 -11.27
N GLU A 168 20.11 -0.94 -11.17
CA GLU A 168 21.04 -0.22 -12.05
C GLU A 168 22.49 -0.68 -11.85
N ALA A 169 22.94 -0.84 -10.60
CA ALA A 169 24.28 -1.36 -10.31
C ALA A 169 24.51 -2.76 -10.92
N LEU A 170 23.49 -3.63 -10.90
CA LEU A 170 23.58 -4.97 -11.50
C LEU A 170 23.61 -4.95 -13.03
N LYS A 171 22.91 -4.00 -13.66
CA LYS A 171 23.01 -3.79 -15.11
C LYS A 171 24.41 -3.30 -15.50
N GLU A 172 24.99 -2.39 -14.72
CA GLU A 172 26.33 -1.87 -14.95
C GLU A 172 27.43 -2.92 -14.75
N SER A 173 27.28 -3.85 -13.80
CA SER A 173 28.21 -4.97 -13.65
C SER A 173 28.09 -5.95 -14.81
N ALA A 174 26.86 -6.31 -15.20
CA ALA A 174 26.62 -7.24 -16.29
C ALA A 174 27.07 -6.74 -17.67
N LYS A 175 27.25 -5.43 -17.85
CA LYS A 175 27.78 -4.84 -19.09
C LYS A 175 29.31 -4.82 -19.15
N ARG A 176 29.98 -4.95 -18.00
CA ARG A 176 31.45 -4.94 -17.89
C ARG A 176 32.07 -6.32 -18.08
N ASP A 177 31.30 -7.37 -17.84
CA ASP A 177 31.65 -8.77 -18.11
C ASP A 177 31.34 -9.13 -19.56
#